data_AF-A0A2S4ZXQ8-F1
#
_entry.id   AF-A0A2S4ZXQ8-F1
#
_cell.length_a   1.000
_cell.length_b   1.000
_cell.length_c   1.000
_cell.angle_alpha   90.00
_cell.angle_beta   90.00
_cell.angle_gamma   90.00
#
_symmetry.space_group_name_H-M   'P 1'
#
loop_
_entity.id
_entity.type
_entity.pdbx_description
1 polymer ?
#
loop_
_entity_poly.entity_id
_entity_poly.type
_entity_poly.pdbx_seq_one_letter_code
_entity_poly.pdbx_strand_id
1 'polypeptide(L)'
;MTRLIILTLILFGQFAYGQTQDSISKIIFHYSKGHSSWNKPGIYGRSEQIEITCGVDRIYKLTSYFRVNYSAGTDGKTFTKDTVSMSSSKIVYIDQLQIHNWLVQINTPKENFTVSFVQPHLSKITEKEISVVAKVMQKDAFFDKDFKEERKDAIRKVQNFFNLDSFLVETRANTENQMIVTDSWDKLRIEVIKNKDTTTYDSQFFVPLGQPLQRFNHKDFTTESIVYNLEANISAQEFLPKGSLIYKVFDFNSIKEHYIYWYLDKFF
;
A
#
# COMPACT_ATOMS: atom_id res chain seq x y z
N MET A 1 15.39 -45.87 -9.41
CA MET A 1 15.11 -44.51 -9.94
C MET A 1 13.72 -44.00 -9.58
N THR A 2 12.67 -44.84 -9.58
CA THR A 2 11.28 -44.46 -9.25
C THR A 2 11.08 -43.87 -7.85
N ARG A 3 11.83 -44.33 -6.84
CA ARG A 3 11.72 -43.79 -5.46
C ARG A 3 12.29 -42.38 -5.29
N LEU A 4 13.28 -41.99 -6.12
CA LEU A 4 13.86 -40.64 -6.05
C LEU A 4 12.90 -39.61 -6.65
N ILE A 5 12.23 -39.95 -7.76
CA ILE A 5 11.25 -39.09 -8.45
C ILE A 5 10.03 -38.81 -7.57
N ILE A 6 9.56 -39.81 -6.80
CA ILE A 6 8.46 -39.63 -5.85
C ILE A 6 8.87 -38.71 -4.69
N LEU A 7 10.11 -38.80 -4.20
CA LEU A 7 10.60 -37.90 -3.17
C LEU A 7 10.78 -36.46 -3.66
N THR A 8 11.23 -36.25 -4.91
CA THR A 8 11.22 -34.91 -5.50
C THR A 8 9.81 -34.39 -5.74
N LEU A 9 8.87 -35.23 -6.21
CA LEU A 9 7.46 -34.82 -6.37
C LEU A 9 6.76 -34.52 -5.04
N ILE A 10 7.11 -35.20 -3.94
CA ILE A 10 6.58 -34.92 -2.61
C ILE A 10 7.23 -33.67 -2.02
N LEU A 11 8.54 -33.47 -2.20
CA LEU A 11 9.23 -32.25 -1.76
C LEU A 11 8.77 -31.02 -2.55
N PHE A 12 8.56 -31.12 -3.87
CA PHE A 12 7.95 -30.02 -4.65
C PHE A 12 6.43 -29.89 -4.44
N GLY A 13 5.75 -30.99 -4.10
CA GLY A 13 4.32 -31.00 -3.80
C GLY A 13 3.94 -30.37 -2.46
N GLN A 14 4.89 -30.25 -1.52
CA GLN A 14 4.66 -29.62 -0.22
C GLN A 14 4.97 -28.11 -0.17
N PHE A 15 5.62 -27.54 -1.21
CA PHE A 15 5.88 -26.09 -1.30
C PHE A 15 4.88 -25.33 -2.19
N ALA A 16 3.80 -25.98 -2.64
CA ALA A 16 2.74 -25.36 -3.41
C ALA A 16 1.35 -25.55 -2.76
N TYR A 17 1.23 -25.36 -1.45
CA TYR A 17 -0.03 -24.85 -0.88
C TYR A 17 -0.16 -23.34 -1.14
N GLY A 18 0.16 -22.94 -2.38
CA GLY A 18 -0.27 -21.67 -2.94
C GLY A 18 -1.76 -21.80 -3.20
N GLN A 19 -2.51 -20.79 -2.78
CA GLN A 19 -3.93 -20.63 -3.10
C GLN A 19 -4.17 -21.02 -4.57
N THR A 20 -4.79 -22.18 -4.82
CA THR A 20 -5.09 -22.59 -6.19
C THR A 20 -6.09 -21.58 -6.77
N GLN A 21 -5.61 -20.76 -7.71
CA GLN A 21 -6.35 -19.66 -8.34
C GLN A 21 -7.76 -20.05 -8.78
N ASP A 22 -7.92 -21.31 -9.16
CA ASP A 22 -9.15 -22.00 -9.58
C ASP A 22 -10.32 -21.94 -8.59
N SER A 23 -10.09 -21.42 -7.38
CA SER A 23 -11.09 -21.42 -6.31
C SER A 23 -11.36 -20.04 -5.72
N ILE A 24 -10.67 -19.00 -6.18
CA ILE A 24 -10.91 -17.63 -5.74
C ILE A 24 -12.17 -17.12 -6.42
N SER A 25 -13.16 -16.75 -5.60
CA SER A 25 -14.44 -16.21 -6.06
C SER A 25 -14.47 -14.69 -6.03
N LYS A 26 -13.73 -14.08 -5.09
CA LYS A 26 -13.73 -12.64 -4.88
C LYS A 26 -12.43 -12.18 -4.20
N ILE A 27 -11.96 -11.00 -4.55
CA ILE A 27 -10.92 -10.24 -3.87
C ILE A 27 -11.52 -8.88 -3.49
N ILE A 28 -11.40 -8.48 -2.23
CA ILE A 28 -11.89 -7.19 -1.75
C ILE A 28 -10.74 -6.42 -1.13
N PHE A 29 -10.54 -5.18 -1.60
CA PHE A 29 -9.65 -4.23 -0.94
C PHE A 29 -10.50 -3.22 -0.18
N HIS A 30 -10.21 -3.07 1.10
CA HIS A 30 -10.81 -2.08 1.98
C HIS A 30 -9.72 -1.16 2.49
N TYR A 31 -9.86 0.13 2.20
CA TYR A 31 -8.97 1.16 2.66
C TYR A 31 -9.74 2.19 3.48
N SER A 32 -9.14 2.61 4.59
CA SER A 32 -9.68 3.66 5.43
C SER A 32 -8.56 4.47 6.06
N LYS A 33 -8.78 5.79 6.17
CA LYS A 33 -7.91 6.73 6.87
C LYS A 33 -8.76 7.75 7.64
N GLY A 34 -8.34 8.13 8.84
CA GLY A 34 -8.86 9.26 9.62
C GLY A 34 -10.29 9.07 10.13
N HIS A 35 -10.72 7.86 10.48
CA HIS A 35 -11.98 7.68 11.22
C HIS A 35 -11.71 7.37 12.69
N SER A 36 -12.62 7.86 13.55
CA SER A 36 -12.54 7.64 14.99
C SER A 36 -13.01 6.23 15.37
N SER A 37 -12.54 5.75 16.53
CA SER A 37 -12.97 4.50 17.17
C SER A 37 -14.48 4.45 17.50
N TRP A 38 -15.19 5.58 17.42
CA TRP A 38 -16.63 5.68 17.71
C TRP A 38 -17.53 5.48 16.48
N ASN A 39 -17.02 4.81 15.44
CA ASN A 39 -17.76 4.57 14.20
C ASN A 39 -18.21 5.86 13.48
N LYS A 40 -17.55 6.98 13.79
CA LYS A 40 -17.78 8.28 13.14
C LYS A 40 -16.59 8.64 12.27
N PRO A 41 -16.81 8.98 10.98
CA PRO A 41 -15.75 9.49 10.14
C PRO A 41 -15.19 10.78 10.73
N GLY A 42 -13.88 10.90 10.77
CA GLY A 42 -13.23 12.17 11.11
C GLY A 42 -13.49 13.20 10.02
N ILE A 43 -13.27 14.47 10.34
CA ILE A 43 -13.53 15.62 9.46
C ILE A 43 -12.74 15.55 8.14
N TYR A 44 -11.64 14.79 8.13
CA TYR A 44 -10.80 14.53 6.94
C TYR A 44 -10.70 13.04 6.59
N GLY A 45 -11.68 12.25 7.07
CA GLY A 45 -11.72 10.82 6.85
C GLY A 45 -11.83 10.48 5.36
N ARG A 46 -11.25 9.35 4.97
CA ARG A 46 -11.36 8.82 3.60
C ARG A 46 -11.51 7.32 3.65
N SER A 47 -12.38 6.76 2.83
CA SER A 47 -12.51 5.32 2.68
C SER A 47 -12.67 4.93 1.22
N GLU A 48 -12.22 3.73 0.90
CA GLU A 48 -12.34 3.15 -0.44
C GLU A 48 -12.52 1.65 -0.33
N GLN A 49 -13.40 1.11 -1.17
CA GLN A 49 -13.63 -0.31 -1.33
C GLN A 49 -13.59 -0.67 -2.82
N ILE A 50 -12.83 -1.71 -3.14
CA ILE A 50 -12.64 -2.22 -4.50
C ILE A 50 -12.96 -3.71 -4.45
N GLU A 51 -13.97 -4.15 -5.22
CA GLU A 51 -14.32 -5.56 -5.33
C GLU A 51 -14.00 -6.08 -6.73
N ILE A 52 -13.24 -7.17 -6.75
CA ILE A 52 -12.94 -7.94 -7.95
C ILE A 52 -13.58 -9.31 -7.77
N THR A 53 -14.41 -9.73 -8.70
CA THR A 53 -15.05 -11.05 -8.68
C THR A 53 -14.52 -11.90 -9.83
N CYS A 54 -14.35 -13.19 -9.57
CA CYS A 54 -14.04 -14.19 -10.58
C CYS A 54 -15.33 -14.97 -10.90
N GLY A 55 -15.77 -14.91 -12.15
CA GLY A 55 -16.91 -15.69 -12.61
C GLY A 55 -16.57 -17.17 -12.83
N VAL A 56 -17.59 -17.96 -13.16
CA VAL A 56 -17.42 -19.38 -13.54
C VAL A 56 -16.53 -19.52 -14.80
N ASP A 57 -16.53 -18.49 -15.64
CA ASP A 57 -15.68 -18.32 -16.82
C ASP A 57 -14.19 -18.08 -16.48
N ARG A 58 -13.83 -18.00 -15.19
CA ARG A 58 -12.49 -17.66 -14.67
C ARG A 58 -12.00 -16.27 -15.05
N ILE A 59 -12.93 -15.39 -15.42
CA ILE A 59 -12.62 -14.03 -15.81
C ILE A 59 -12.78 -13.12 -14.59
N TYR A 60 -11.69 -12.44 -14.23
CA TYR A 60 -11.68 -11.45 -13.16
C TYR A 60 -12.27 -10.13 -13.66
N LYS A 61 -13.21 -9.58 -12.89
CA LYS A 61 -13.96 -8.36 -13.21
C LYS A 61 -13.95 -7.45 -11.99
N LEU A 62 -13.55 -6.20 -12.18
CA LEU A 62 -13.82 -5.14 -11.21
C LEU A 62 -15.34 -4.89 -11.23
N THR A 63 -16.03 -5.26 -10.15
CA THR A 63 -17.49 -5.20 -10.07
C THR A 63 -18.00 -4.12 -9.13
N SER A 64 -17.18 -3.69 -8.17
CA SER A 64 -17.49 -2.56 -7.30
C SER A 64 -16.28 -1.69 -7.11
N TYR A 65 -16.49 -0.38 -7.16
CA TYR A 65 -15.53 0.63 -6.75
C TYR A 65 -16.32 1.74 -6.07
N PHE A 66 -16.07 1.93 -4.78
CA PHE A 66 -16.76 2.92 -3.95
C PHE A 66 -15.74 3.67 -3.11
N ARG A 67 -15.79 4.99 -3.15
CA ARG A 67 -14.90 5.86 -2.41
C ARG A 67 -15.69 6.97 -1.74
N VAL A 68 -15.32 7.29 -0.51
CA VAL A 68 -15.86 8.40 0.27
C VAL A 68 -14.71 9.29 0.72
N ASN A 69 -14.86 10.61 0.58
CA ASN A 69 -13.97 11.58 1.19
C ASN A 69 -14.80 12.55 2.02
N TYR A 70 -14.35 12.80 3.24
CA TYR A 70 -14.89 13.83 4.12
C TYR A 70 -13.94 15.03 4.11
N SER A 71 -14.50 16.24 4.09
CA SER A 71 -13.73 17.47 4.25
C SER A 71 -14.51 18.55 4.98
N ALA A 72 -13.79 19.41 5.69
CA ALA A 72 -14.34 20.67 6.19
C ALA A 72 -14.36 21.73 5.08
N GLY A 73 -15.45 22.49 5.02
CA GLY A 73 -15.55 23.72 4.26
C GLY A 73 -14.63 24.80 4.83
N THR A 74 -14.43 25.85 4.04
CA THR A 74 -13.54 26.98 4.39
C THR A 74 -14.01 27.77 5.61
N ASP A 75 -15.27 27.61 6.02
CA ASP A 75 -15.87 28.23 7.19
C ASP A 75 -15.63 27.45 8.50
N GLY A 76 -15.03 26.26 8.43
CA GLY A 76 -14.81 25.37 9.57
C GLY A 76 -16.09 24.80 10.20
N LYS A 77 -17.25 24.99 9.55
CA LYS A 77 -18.58 24.62 10.06
C LYS A 77 -19.35 23.73 9.08
N THR A 78 -19.12 23.91 7.79
CA THR A 78 -19.70 23.09 6.75
C THR A 78 -18.87 21.81 6.60
N PHE A 79 -19.53 20.65 6.57
CA PHE A 79 -18.88 19.37 6.35
C PHE A 79 -19.41 18.76 5.06
N THR A 80 -18.50 18.46 4.13
CA THR A 80 -18.84 17.84 2.86
C THR A 80 -18.49 16.37 2.86
N LYS A 81 -19.31 15.59 2.16
CA LYS A 81 -19.11 14.16 1.91
C LYS A 81 -19.15 13.95 0.41
N ASP A 82 -18.00 13.70 -0.18
CA ASP A 82 -17.86 13.43 -1.60
C ASP A 82 -17.79 11.92 -1.82
N THR A 83 -18.70 11.40 -2.64
CA THR A 83 -18.73 9.98 -2.98
C THR A 83 -18.40 9.78 -4.45
N VAL A 84 -17.49 8.85 -4.73
CA VAL A 84 -17.22 8.36 -6.08
C VAL A 84 -17.61 6.90 -6.11
N SER A 85 -18.52 6.53 -7.01
CA SER A 85 -18.90 5.14 -7.25
C SER A 85 -18.77 4.83 -8.73
N MET A 86 -18.16 3.70 -9.07
CA MET A 86 -18.28 3.18 -10.43
C MET A 86 -19.73 2.72 -10.64
N SER A 87 -20.35 3.17 -11.74
CA SER A 87 -21.65 2.67 -12.17
C SER A 87 -21.53 1.17 -12.43
N SER A 88 -22.51 0.39 -11.96
CA SER A 88 -22.62 -1.06 -12.18
C SER A 88 -22.60 -1.47 -13.66
N SER A 89 -22.78 -0.52 -14.58
CA SER A 89 -22.74 -0.72 -16.03
C SER A 89 -21.33 -0.75 -16.64
N LYS A 90 -20.28 -0.32 -15.94
CA LYS A 90 -18.90 -0.35 -16.45
C LYS A 90 -18.12 -1.50 -15.82
N ILE A 91 -18.15 -2.65 -16.50
CA ILE A 91 -17.32 -3.80 -16.13
C ILE A 91 -15.91 -3.57 -16.67
N VAL A 92 -14.90 -3.58 -15.79
CA VAL A 92 -13.49 -3.58 -16.18
C VAL A 92 -12.96 -5.00 -16.01
N TYR A 93 -12.50 -5.57 -17.11
CA TYR A 93 -11.89 -6.90 -17.14
C TYR A 93 -10.44 -6.81 -16.68
N ILE A 94 -10.01 -7.79 -15.88
CA ILE A 94 -8.65 -7.90 -15.35
C ILE A 94 -8.04 -9.18 -15.87
N ASP A 95 -6.79 -9.09 -16.33
CA ASP A 95 -6.05 -10.25 -16.82
C ASP A 95 -5.80 -11.24 -15.67
N GLN A 96 -6.12 -12.51 -15.91
CA GLN A 96 -5.91 -13.59 -14.95
C GLN A 96 -4.44 -13.70 -14.50
N LEU A 97 -3.49 -13.43 -15.38
CA LEU A 97 -2.06 -13.48 -15.09
C LEU A 97 -1.65 -12.36 -14.12
N GLN A 98 -2.25 -11.18 -14.21
CA GLN A 98 -1.99 -10.08 -13.27
C GLN A 98 -2.40 -10.47 -11.84
N ILE A 99 -3.60 -11.05 -11.69
CA ILE A 99 -4.08 -11.56 -10.41
C ILE A 99 -3.19 -12.70 -9.91
N HIS A 100 -2.80 -13.62 -10.79
CA HIS A 100 -1.91 -14.73 -10.43
C HIS A 100 -0.57 -14.23 -9.91
N ASN A 101 0.08 -13.34 -10.65
CA ASN A 101 1.37 -12.76 -10.27
C ASN A 101 1.28 -12.05 -8.92
N TRP A 102 0.23 -11.27 -8.70
CA TRP A 102 -0.01 -10.61 -7.43
C TRP A 102 -0.20 -11.60 -6.27
N LEU A 103 -1.01 -12.65 -6.45
CA LEU A 103 -1.21 -13.69 -5.43
C LEU A 103 0.09 -14.42 -5.08
N VAL A 104 0.97 -14.64 -6.06
CA VAL A 104 2.31 -15.20 -5.79
C VAL A 104 3.13 -14.23 -4.94
N GLN A 105 3.18 -12.94 -5.30
CA GLN A 105 3.98 -11.98 -4.55
C GLN A 105 3.45 -11.72 -3.13
N ILE A 106 2.14 -11.55 -2.95
CA ILE A 106 1.54 -11.26 -1.63
C ILE A 106 1.66 -12.44 -0.65
N ASN A 107 1.93 -13.65 -1.14
CA ASN A 107 2.16 -14.84 -0.32
C ASN A 107 3.63 -15.23 -0.17
N THR A 108 4.56 -14.48 -0.78
CA THR A 108 5.98 -14.80 -0.79
C THR A 108 6.76 -13.69 -0.07
N PRO A 109 7.32 -13.95 1.12
CA PRO A 109 8.22 -13.00 1.77
C PRO A 109 9.47 -12.73 0.90
N LYS A 110 9.83 -11.46 0.74
CA LYS A 110 11.04 -10.98 0.07
C LYS A 110 11.55 -9.72 0.77
N GLU A 111 12.82 -9.69 1.14
CA GLU A 111 13.45 -8.50 1.71
C GLU A 111 13.85 -7.50 0.61
N ASN A 112 12.87 -6.77 0.08
CA ASN A 112 13.05 -5.80 -1.00
C ASN A 112 12.76 -4.35 -0.60
N PHE A 113 12.80 -4.02 0.70
CA PHE A 113 12.86 -2.63 1.16
C PHE A 113 14.29 -2.08 1.15
N THR A 114 14.92 -2.17 -0.01
CA THR A 114 16.31 -1.76 -0.20
C THR A 114 16.38 -0.62 -1.19
N VAL A 115 17.46 0.16 -1.14
CA VAL A 115 17.70 1.24 -2.12
C VAL A 115 17.69 0.71 -3.55
N SER A 116 18.35 -0.42 -3.79
CA SER A 116 18.44 -1.02 -5.13
C SER A 116 17.09 -1.39 -5.72
N PHE A 117 16.12 -1.75 -4.87
CA PHE A 117 14.76 -2.07 -5.30
C PHE A 117 13.88 -0.81 -5.38
N VAL A 118 13.91 0.06 -4.38
CA VAL A 118 13.01 1.22 -4.26
C VAL A 118 13.38 2.33 -5.25
N GLN A 119 14.67 2.66 -5.39
CA GLN A 119 15.13 3.83 -6.13
C GLN A 119 14.71 3.83 -7.61
N PRO A 120 14.77 2.70 -8.36
CA PRO A 120 14.31 2.65 -9.76
C PRO A 120 12.83 3.02 -9.96
N HIS A 121 11.99 2.88 -8.93
CA HIS A 121 10.56 3.18 -9.01
C HIS A 121 10.22 4.61 -8.57
N LEU A 122 11.20 5.38 -8.07
CA LEU A 122 11.00 6.75 -7.63
C LEU A 122 11.14 7.73 -8.79
N SER A 123 10.15 8.61 -8.94
CA SER A 123 10.32 9.80 -9.76
C SER A 123 11.23 10.80 -9.06
N LYS A 124 11.93 11.62 -9.86
CA LYS A 124 12.74 12.73 -9.35
C LYS A 124 11.88 13.69 -8.53
N ILE A 125 12.34 14.03 -7.32
CA ILE A 125 11.71 15.07 -6.50
C ILE A 125 11.88 16.44 -7.18
N THR A 126 10.82 17.25 -7.16
CA THR A 126 10.84 18.62 -7.67
C THR A 126 11.13 19.62 -6.55
N GLU A 127 11.72 20.76 -6.89
CA GLU A 127 11.94 21.86 -5.94
C GLU A 127 10.63 22.38 -5.32
N LYS A 128 9.52 22.29 -6.06
CA LYS A 128 8.18 22.63 -5.58
C LYS A 128 7.74 21.68 -4.45
N GLU A 129 7.92 20.37 -4.60
CA GLU A 129 7.62 19.40 -3.54
C GLU A 129 8.44 19.71 -2.27
N ILE A 130 9.74 20.02 -2.43
CA ILE A 130 10.62 20.38 -1.31
C ILE A 130 10.12 21.64 -0.59
N SER A 131 9.80 22.68 -1.36
CA SER A 131 9.36 23.97 -0.81
C SER A 131 8.04 23.86 -0.05
N VAL A 132 7.11 23.03 -0.54
CA VAL A 132 5.84 22.77 0.14
C VAL A 132 6.07 22.12 1.50
N VAL A 133 6.90 21.09 1.57
CA VAL A 133 7.21 20.40 2.84
C VAL A 133 7.94 21.33 3.80
N ALA A 134 8.97 22.04 3.32
CA ALA A 134 9.72 22.99 4.14
C ALA A 134 8.82 24.05 4.79
N LYS A 135 7.84 24.58 4.03
CA LYS A 135 6.87 25.54 4.56
C LYS A 135 6.00 24.94 5.66
N VAL A 136 5.54 23.70 5.50
CA VAL A 136 4.75 23.02 6.55
C VAL A 136 5.58 22.79 7.80
N MET A 137 6.88 22.51 7.64
CA MET A 137 7.85 22.36 8.74
C MET A 137 8.31 23.69 9.35
N GLN A 138 7.87 24.84 8.85
CA GLN A 138 8.38 26.17 9.25
C GLN A 138 9.90 26.32 9.06
N LYS A 139 10.44 25.65 8.04
CA LYS A 139 11.84 25.74 7.60
C LYS A 139 11.98 26.56 6.32
N ASP A 140 10.97 27.34 5.95
CA ASP A 140 10.96 28.18 4.74
C ASP A 140 12.02 29.28 4.77
N ALA A 141 12.35 29.81 5.95
CA ALA A 141 13.43 30.78 6.13
C ALA A 141 14.80 30.27 5.62
N PHE A 142 15.06 28.96 5.71
CA PHE A 142 16.28 28.36 5.15
C PHE A 142 16.32 28.45 3.61
N PHE A 143 15.16 28.57 2.96
CA PHE A 143 15.04 28.66 1.51
C PHE A 143 15.01 30.11 0.99
N ASP A 144 15.26 31.10 1.86
CA ASP A 144 15.38 32.52 1.50
C ASP A 144 16.73 32.86 0.87
N LYS A 145 16.87 34.12 0.41
CA LYS A 145 18.00 34.59 -0.42
C LYS A 145 19.35 34.49 0.27
N ASP A 146 19.39 34.52 1.59
CA ASP A 146 20.63 34.55 2.38
C ASP A 146 21.41 33.22 2.30
N PHE A 147 20.74 32.11 2.04
CA PHE A 147 21.32 30.76 2.05
C PHE A 147 21.49 30.16 0.65
N LYS A 148 21.66 30.98 -0.40
CA LYS A 148 21.53 30.56 -1.80
C LYS A 148 22.34 29.31 -2.20
N GLU A 149 23.59 29.17 -1.76
CA GLU A 149 24.44 28.01 -2.11
C GLU A 149 24.12 26.78 -1.25
N GLU A 150 23.91 26.95 0.04
CA GLU A 150 23.48 25.88 0.96
C GLU A 150 22.11 25.32 0.57
N ARG A 151 21.17 26.21 0.20
CA ARG A 151 19.86 25.90 -0.38
C ARG A 151 20.00 25.04 -1.63
N LYS A 152 20.85 25.44 -2.58
CA LYS A 152 21.06 24.67 -3.82
C LYS A 152 21.63 23.29 -3.54
N ASP A 153 22.58 23.18 -2.61
CA ASP A 153 23.15 21.90 -2.21
C ASP A 153 22.11 20.99 -1.54
N ALA A 154 21.33 21.52 -0.60
CA ALA A 154 20.23 20.82 0.05
C ALA A 154 19.20 20.32 -0.97
N ILE A 155 18.72 21.19 -1.87
CA ILE A 155 17.80 20.82 -2.95
C ILE A 155 18.41 19.70 -3.79
N ARG A 156 19.67 19.83 -4.22
CA ARG A 156 20.34 18.80 -5.02
C ARG A 156 20.42 17.46 -4.29
N LYS A 157 20.77 17.46 -3.00
CA LYS A 157 20.85 16.24 -2.17
C LYS A 157 19.48 15.57 -2.05
N VAL A 158 18.42 16.33 -1.77
CA VAL A 158 17.04 15.80 -1.71
C VAL A 158 16.61 15.24 -3.07
N GLN A 159 16.86 15.96 -4.16
CA GLN A 159 16.47 15.53 -5.51
C GLN A 159 17.15 14.22 -5.95
N ASN A 160 18.35 13.95 -5.43
CA ASN A 160 19.12 12.75 -5.72
C ASN A 160 18.92 11.65 -4.67
N PHE A 161 17.96 11.81 -3.75
CA PHE A 161 17.71 10.87 -2.65
C PHE A 161 18.97 10.55 -1.82
N PHE A 162 19.76 11.57 -1.47
CA PHE A 162 20.91 11.40 -0.58
C PHE A 162 20.50 10.75 0.76
N ASN A 163 21.24 9.73 1.19
CA ASN A 163 20.95 8.88 2.36
C ASN A 163 19.59 8.17 2.33
N LEU A 164 19.13 7.76 1.15
CA LEU A 164 17.89 6.96 1.01
C LEU A 164 17.94 5.66 1.81
N ASP A 165 19.10 5.01 1.88
CA ASP A 165 19.32 3.82 2.70
C ASP A 165 18.98 4.05 4.17
N SER A 166 19.48 5.15 4.74
CA SER A 166 19.24 5.52 6.12
C SER A 166 17.74 5.81 6.36
N PHE A 167 17.10 6.54 5.45
CA PHE A 167 15.65 6.77 5.49
C PHE A 167 14.86 5.45 5.48
N LEU A 168 15.22 4.52 4.58
CA LEU A 168 14.52 3.24 4.47
C LEU A 168 14.73 2.37 5.72
N VAL A 169 15.92 2.37 6.31
CA VAL A 169 16.17 1.64 7.57
C VAL A 169 15.35 2.22 8.72
N GLU A 170 15.30 3.54 8.86
CA GLU A 170 14.56 4.20 9.95
C GLU A 170 13.03 4.07 9.79
N THR A 171 12.53 4.01 8.56
CA THR A 171 11.08 3.98 8.27
C THR A 171 10.54 2.58 8.00
N ARG A 172 11.40 1.56 7.83
CA ARG A 172 10.98 0.16 7.66
C ARG A 172 10.19 -0.26 8.89
N ALA A 173 8.96 -0.73 8.67
CA ALA A 173 8.14 -1.24 9.75
C ALA A 173 8.79 -2.47 10.40
N ASN A 174 8.77 -2.50 11.74
CA ASN A 174 9.31 -3.60 12.54
C ASN A 174 8.40 -4.84 12.40
N THR A 175 8.98 -5.95 11.97
CA THR A 175 8.28 -7.24 11.78
C THR A 175 8.36 -8.18 12.98
N GLU A 176 9.16 -7.86 14.01
CA GLU A 176 9.33 -8.67 15.23
C GLU A 176 8.23 -8.37 16.26
N ASN A 177 7.72 -7.13 16.29
CA ASN A 177 6.62 -6.75 17.17
C ASN A 177 5.28 -6.97 16.46
N GLN A 178 4.45 -7.86 17.01
CA GLN A 178 3.06 -7.98 16.58
C GLN A 178 2.33 -6.67 16.84
N MET A 179 2.11 -5.92 15.77
CA MET A 179 1.33 -4.68 15.81
C MET A 179 -0.12 -5.05 16.09
N ILE A 180 -0.59 -4.80 17.32
CA ILE A 180 -1.99 -4.98 17.70
C ILE A 180 -2.81 -3.92 16.95
N VAL A 181 -3.66 -4.36 16.02
CA VAL A 181 -4.63 -3.49 15.34
C VAL A 181 -5.76 -3.17 16.32
N THR A 182 -5.57 -2.14 17.14
CA THR A 182 -6.61 -1.62 18.03
C THR A 182 -7.44 -0.58 17.29
N ASP A 183 -8.65 -1.00 16.90
CA ASP A 183 -9.84 -0.19 16.65
C ASP A 183 -9.67 1.17 15.92
N SER A 184 -8.87 1.18 14.86
CA SER A 184 -8.73 2.36 14.00
C SER A 184 -8.99 2.00 12.54
N TRP A 185 -9.88 2.80 11.93
CA TRP A 185 -10.19 2.82 10.50
C TRP A 185 -9.08 3.56 9.75
N ASP A 186 -7.84 3.20 10.07
CA ASP A 186 -6.56 3.66 9.55
C ASP A 186 -5.79 2.44 9.05
N LYS A 187 -6.40 1.69 8.14
CA LYS A 187 -5.86 0.43 7.64
C LYS A 187 -6.21 0.15 6.20
N LEU A 188 -5.36 -0.65 5.60
CA LEU A 188 -5.63 -1.42 4.39
C LEU A 188 -5.92 -2.87 4.81
N ARG A 189 -7.07 -3.39 4.39
CA ARG A 189 -7.43 -4.80 4.51
C ARG A 189 -7.68 -5.37 3.12
N ILE A 190 -7.13 -6.54 2.85
CA ILE A 190 -7.32 -7.27 1.60
C ILE A 190 -7.90 -8.63 1.94
N GLU A 191 -9.07 -8.94 1.42
CA GLU A 191 -9.75 -10.22 1.63
C GLU A 191 -9.71 -11.02 0.33
N VAL A 192 -9.14 -12.21 0.37
CA VAL A 192 -9.16 -13.19 -0.72
C VAL A 192 -10.13 -14.30 -0.34
N ILE A 193 -11.27 -14.36 -1.03
CA ILE A 193 -12.39 -15.24 -0.69
C ILE A 193 -12.43 -16.44 -1.63
N LYS A 194 -12.25 -17.62 -1.03
CA LYS A 194 -12.31 -18.93 -1.67
C LYS A 194 -13.50 -19.71 -1.14
N ASN A 195 -14.62 -19.70 -1.87
CA ASN A 195 -15.87 -20.33 -1.43
C ASN A 195 -16.28 -19.87 -0.01
N LYS A 196 -16.16 -20.74 1.00
CA LYS A 196 -16.46 -20.46 2.42
C LYS A 196 -15.24 -20.02 3.24
N ASP A 197 -14.06 -20.01 2.63
CA ASP A 197 -12.80 -19.67 3.25
C ASP A 197 -12.36 -18.25 2.87
N THR A 198 -11.71 -17.54 3.77
CA THR A 198 -11.24 -16.17 3.57
C THR A 198 -9.84 -16.04 4.14
N THR A 199 -8.88 -15.67 3.30
CA THR A 199 -7.57 -15.21 3.73
C THR A 199 -7.59 -13.69 3.80
N THR A 200 -7.14 -13.12 4.92
CA THR A 200 -7.09 -11.68 5.12
C THR A 200 -5.65 -11.20 5.21
N TYR A 201 -5.34 -10.08 4.56
CA TYR A 201 -4.07 -9.37 4.68
C TYR A 201 -4.34 -7.97 5.22
N ASP A 202 -3.84 -7.65 6.41
CA ASP A 202 -4.03 -6.35 7.04
C ASP A 202 -2.70 -5.58 7.10
N SER A 203 -2.76 -4.26 6.85
CA SER A 203 -1.65 -3.33 7.08
C SER A 203 -2.19 -2.04 7.70
N GLN A 204 -1.43 -1.44 8.63
CA GLN A 204 -1.79 -0.16 9.22
C GLN A 204 -1.32 1.00 8.34
N PHE A 205 -2.10 2.07 8.26
CA PHE A 205 -1.87 3.11 7.25
C PHE A 205 -0.58 3.94 7.46
N PHE A 206 -0.04 4.03 8.68
CA PHE A 206 1.17 4.82 8.93
C PHE A 206 2.46 4.13 8.45
N VAL A 207 2.39 2.89 7.99
CA VAL A 207 3.57 2.21 7.45
C VAL A 207 3.83 2.63 6.00
N PRO A 208 5.09 2.93 5.61
CA PRO A 208 5.42 3.26 4.23
C PRO A 208 4.97 2.17 3.25
N LEU A 209 4.42 2.59 2.11
CA LEU A 209 4.00 1.70 1.03
C LEU A 209 2.94 0.64 1.44
N GLY A 210 2.27 0.80 2.59
CA GLY A 210 1.28 -0.17 3.08
C GLY A 210 1.88 -1.56 3.39
N GLN A 211 3.17 -1.61 3.77
CA GLN A 211 3.91 -2.84 4.08
C GLN A 211 4.58 -2.75 5.47
N PRO A 212 4.68 -3.87 6.22
CA PRO A 212 4.31 -5.23 5.83
C PRO A 212 2.81 -5.49 5.86
N LEU A 213 2.41 -6.65 5.32
CA LEU A 213 1.07 -7.20 5.39
C LEU A 213 1.03 -8.36 6.41
N GLN A 214 0.16 -8.25 7.41
CA GLN A 214 -0.15 -9.33 8.34
C GLN A 214 -1.18 -10.27 7.71
N ARG A 215 -0.82 -11.55 7.56
CA ARG A 215 -1.69 -12.57 6.97
C ARG A 215 -2.40 -13.37 8.05
N PHE A 216 -3.70 -13.53 7.84
CA PHE A 216 -4.60 -14.34 8.64
C PHE A 216 -5.25 -15.37 7.71
N ASN A 217 -5.03 -16.66 7.97
CA ASN A 217 -5.74 -17.72 7.27
C ASN A 217 -7.04 -18.00 8.01
N HIS A 218 -8.10 -18.26 7.25
CA HIS A 218 -9.44 -18.44 7.78
C HIS A 218 -9.94 -17.18 8.51
N LYS A 219 -11.22 -17.15 8.91
CA LYS A 219 -11.78 -16.02 9.70
C LYS A 219 -11.29 -16.03 11.15
N ASP A 220 -10.32 -16.87 11.46
CA ASP A 220 -9.81 -17.12 12.78
C ASP A 220 -8.65 -16.13 12.91
N PHE A 221 -8.85 -15.04 13.66
CA PHE A 221 -7.94 -13.89 13.74
C PHE A 221 -6.56 -14.18 14.39
N THR A 222 -6.08 -15.42 14.33
CA THR A 222 -4.71 -15.80 14.67
C THR A 222 -3.78 -15.38 13.54
N THR A 223 -2.89 -14.41 13.80
CA THR A 223 -1.85 -14.00 12.85
C THR A 223 -0.91 -15.17 12.59
N GLU A 224 -0.86 -15.65 11.35
CA GLU A 224 0.04 -16.75 10.99
C GLU A 224 1.40 -16.26 10.49
N SER A 225 1.43 -15.15 9.74
CA SER A 225 2.68 -14.64 9.18
C SER A 225 2.62 -13.14 8.89
N ILE A 226 3.79 -12.52 8.87
CA ILE A 226 4.00 -11.15 8.39
C ILE A 226 4.72 -11.26 7.06
N VAL A 227 4.09 -10.82 5.99
CA VAL A 227 4.66 -10.81 4.65
C VAL A 227 5.24 -9.43 4.37
N TYR A 228 6.53 -9.42 4.06
CA TYR A 228 7.23 -8.26 3.55
C TYR A 228 7.53 -8.52 2.08
N ASN A 229 6.90 -7.81 1.13
CA ASN A 229 7.25 -7.93 -0.29
C ASN A 229 6.69 -6.77 -1.12
N LEU A 230 7.54 -5.81 -1.48
CA LEU A 230 7.17 -4.66 -2.31
C LEU A 230 6.78 -5.03 -3.76
N GLU A 231 7.14 -6.20 -4.27
CA GLU A 231 6.66 -6.68 -5.59
C GLU A 231 5.15 -6.90 -5.59
N ALA A 232 4.55 -7.17 -4.42
CA ALA A 232 3.11 -7.26 -4.28
C ALA A 232 2.44 -5.90 -4.57
N ASN A 233 3.10 -4.79 -4.24
CA ASN A 233 2.59 -3.46 -4.55
C ASN A 233 2.62 -3.18 -6.05
N ILE A 234 3.75 -3.48 -6.71
CA ILE A 234 3.94 -3.28 -8.16
C ILE A 234 2.89 -4.09 -8.93
N SER A 235 2.77 -5.39 -8.62
CA SER A 235 1.80 -6.27 -9.27
C SER A 235 0.35 -5.87 -9.00
N ALA A 236 0.02 -5.38 -7.80
CA ALA A 236 -1.32 -4.86 -7.51
C ALA A 236 -1.66 -3.64 -8.38
N GLN A 237 -0.69 -2.75 -8.62
CA GLN A 237 -0.88 -1.57 -9.45
C GLN A 237 -1.19 -1.87 -10.92
N GLU A 238 -0.92 -3.08 -11.41
CA GLU A 238 -1.22 -3.49 -12.79
C GLU A 238 -2.72 -3.58 -13.07
N PHE A 239 -3.53 -3.88 -12.06
CA PHE A 239 -4.97 -4.07 -12.20
C PHE A 239 -5.82 -3.11 -11.36
N LEU A 240 -5.23 -2.42 -10.37
CA LEU A 240 -5.94 -1.43 -9.57
C LEU A 240 -6.23 -0.15 -10.37
N PRO A 241 -7.39 0.50 -10.17
CA PRO A 241 -7.67 1.79 -10.80
C PRO A 241 -6.63 2.85 -10.39
N LYS A 242 -5.96 3.49 -11.36
CA LYS A 242 -4.90 4.50 -11.12
C LYS A 242 -5.32 5.68 -10.25
N GLY A 243 -6.62 6.02 -10.25
CA GLY A 243 -7.17 7.11 -9.44
C GLY A 243 -7.52 6.72 -8.00
N SER A 244 -7.43 5.43 -7.66
CA SER A 244 -7.83 4.90 -6.36
C SER A 244 -6.87 5.32 -5.24
N LEU A 245 -7.38 5.40 -4.01
CA LEU A 245 -6.57 5.64 -2.82
C LEU A 245 -5.59 4.48 -2.58
N ILE A 246 -6.04 3.24 -2.74
CA ILE A 246 -5.20 2.05 -2.57
C ILE A 246 -4.03 2.05 -3.57
N TYR A 247 -4.28 2.38 -4.84
CA TYR A 247 -3.22 2.51 -5.85
C TYR A 247 -2.14 3.50 -5.41
N LYS A 248 -2.54 4.64 -4.84
CA LYS A 248 -1.62 5.69 -4.35
C LYS A 248 -0.83 5.25 -3.13
N VAL A 249 -1.38 4.39 -2.28
CA VAL A 249 -0.65 3.82 -1.13
C VAL A 249 0.46 2.90 -1.61
N PHE A 250 0.20 2.10 -2.64
CA PHE A 250 1.18 1.21 -3.23
C PHE A 250 2.21 1.90 -4.14
N ASP A 251 1.95 3.15 -4.53
CA ASP A 251 2.87 3.94 -5.36
C ASP A 251 4.12 4.31 -4.57
N PHE A 252 5.29 3.99 -5.13
CA PHE A 252 6.59 4.35 -4.58
C PHE A 252 6.75 5.85 -4.42
N ASN A 253 6.09 6.66 -5.25
CA ASN A 253 6.12 8.10 -5.10
C ASN A 253 5.46 8.61 -3.82
N SER A 254 4.68 7.78 -3.12
CA SER A 254 4.06 8.14 -1.84
C SER A 254 5.06 8.37 -0.71
N ILE A 255 6.28 7.81 -0.78
CA ILE A 255 7.31 8.03 0.26
C ILE A 255 8.06 9.34 0.10
N LYS A 256 7.94 10.04 -1.05
CA LYS A 256 8.72 11.25 -1.33
C LYS A 256 8.50 12.34 -0.29
N GLU A 257 7.25 12.58 0.09
CA GLU A 257 6.93 13.58 1.11
C GLU A 257 7.59 13.24 2.44
N HIS A 258 7.44 12.00 2.92
CA HIS A 258 8.07 11.53 4.16
C HIS A 258 9.60 11.58 4.09
N TYR A 259 10.20 11.26 2.95
CA TYR A 259 11.64 11.38 2.74
C TYR A 259 12.12 12.84 2.84
N ILE A 260 11.39 13.78 2.21
CA ILE A 260 11.72 15.21 2.30
C ILE A 260 11.60 15.67 3.76
N TYR A 261 10.53 15.30 4.47
CA TYR A 261 10.37 15.61 5.90
C TYR A 261 11.56 15.10 6.71
N TRP A 262 11.88 13.82 6.58
CA TRP A 262 12.98 13.19 7.29
C TRP A 262 14.32 13.87 7.00
N TYR A 263 14.60 14.16 5.73
CA TYR A 263 15.85 14.78 5.33
C TYR A 263 15.96 16.19 5.92
N LEU A 264 14.91 17.00 5.79
CA LEU A 264 14.92 18.35 6.34
C LEU A 264 14.99 18.34 7.87
N ASP A 265 14.40 17.35 8.55
CA ASP A 265 14.46 17.22 10.00
C ASP A 265 15.85 16.85 10.51
N LYS A 266 16.55 15.96 9.82
CA LYS A 266 17.86 15.44 10.25
C LYS A 266 19.02 16.38 9.97
N PHE A 267 18.93 17.20 8.93
CA PHE A 267 20.07 17.97 8.41
C PHE A 267 19.92 19.49 8.53
N PHE A 268 18.76 20.00 8.99
CA PHE A 268 18.44 21.42 9.14
C PHE A 268 17.55 21.66 10.35
#